data_AF-A0AAW3SR20-F1
#
_entry.id   AF-A0AAW3SR20-F1
#
_cell.length_a   1.000
_cell.length_b   1.000
_cell.length_c   1.000
_cell.angle_alpha   90.00
_cell.angle_beta   90.00
_cell.angle_gamma   90.00
#
_symmetry.space_group_name_H-M   'P 1'
#
loop_
_entity.id
_entity.type
_entity.pdbx_description
1 polymer ?
#
loop_
_entity_poly.entity_id
_entity_poly.type
_entity_poly.pdbx_seq_one_letter_code
_entity_poly.pdbx_strand_id
1 'polypeptide(L)'
;MKKISDEQINIEAQSGYKPLTIDSGIGLLPFSELGDREFELLCYLLVKNEVECDKHKNITSISLMQGVSERGRDCSLYYNGAVSGLIQCKKLQGRMSRPQALREIIKFLLFSIIDSELLPEPDFFEYKLYVSNDLAETTNSLIHSYSTEIEKEIQSDTISKYTQDVVSEYETFKIFENNLPVTKIIELLKRINVTASNATDLTLRVHKNDSLLSLFFNVKTVIDLDSADKIIRNALDDYGLKYLTDEDLKQLQNRISRTKEENRINLGFVDFFGYNKEFFKFLKGEPFKEVLEAVASVTRLLDKYSLEFINSKINELTFENVTIKLLGLGMIHPFSVGVVRPYLFQRLSMKVLSRKMPRELVIVFNEQASLSKRELIDSIAMQLFDASERIMKGDFSHLVGNPEDIEFKKKIYAHIHRGFNSIEDAKLTFSRDIQVIMPTLDSIEGTINGLLQEERTVVIKDASFLDSDDEMKKIAKTLNMIESNEEA
;
A
#
# COMPACT_ATOMS: atom_id res chain seq x y z
N MET A 1 -12.09 35.09 17.45
CA MET A 1 -12.86 33.83 17.44
C MET A 1 -13.89 33.90 16.33
N LYS A 2 -13.79 33.05 15.30
CA LYS A 2 -14.83 32.96 14.25
C LYS A 2 -15.97 32.10 14.78
N LYS A 3 -17.19 32.63 14.67
CA LYS A 3 -18.42 31.91 15.01
C LYS A 3 -18.65 30.85 13.92
N ILE A 4 -18.86 29.60 14.32
CA ILE A 4 -19.19 28.50 13.41
C ILE A 4 -20.59 28.78 12.86
N SER A 5 -20.81 28.53 11.56
CA SER A 5 -22.10 28.79 10.91
C SER A 5 -23.13 27.73 11.30
N ASP A 6 -24.41 28.13 11.31
CA ASP A 6 -25.52 27.21 11.62
C ASP A 6 -25.62 26.04 10.61
N GLU A 7 -25.14 26.23 9.38
CA GLU A 7 -24.99 25.16 8.38
C GLU A 7 -23.98 24.10 8.79
N GLN A 8 -22.84 24.51 9.36
CA GLN A 8 -21.82 23.57 9.83
C GLN A 8 -22.31 22.79 11.06
N ILE A 9 -23.03 23.44 11.97
CA ILE A 9 -23.66 22.79 13.13
C ILE A 9 -24.69 21.75 12.68
N ASN A 10 -25.48 22.05 11.65
CA ASN A 10 -26.47 21.11 11.11
C ASN A 10 -25.83 19.92 10.37
N ILE A 11 -24.66 20.10 9.75
CA ILE A 11 -23.88 19.01 9.15
C ILE A 11 -23.26 18.12 10.24
N GLU A 12 -22.72 18.72 11.31
CA GLU A 12 -22.13 18.03 12.45
C GLU A 12 -23.17 17.26 13.30
N ALA A 13 -24.43 17.72 13.29
CA ALA A 13 -25.54 17.09 14.01
C ALA A 13 -26.20 15.90 13.27
N GLN A 14 -25.81 15.60 12.03
CA GLN A 14 -26.36 14.46 11.28
C GLN A 14 -25.75 13.13 11.74
N SER A 15 -26.62 12.12 11.94
CA SER A 15 -26.23 10.74 12.21
C SER A 15 -25.36 10.20 11.06
N GLY A 16 -24.05 10.10 11.28
CA GLY A 16 -23.09 9.65 10.29
C GLY A 16 -21.95 10.64 10.02
N TYR A 17 -22.00 11.83 10.63
CA TYR A 17 -20.86 12.75 10.62
C TYR A 17 -19.69 12.15 11.41
N LYS A 18 -18.73 11.59 10.69
CA LYS A 18 -17.41 11.24 11.23
C LYS A 18 -16.51 12.45 10.97
N PRO A 19 -15.98 13.14 11.99
CA PRO A 19 -14.96 14.15 11.75
C PRO A 19 -13.79 13.51 11.01
N LEU A 20 -13.25 14.22 10.02
CA LEU A 20 -11.98 13.86 9.38
C LEU A 20 -10.96 13.65 10.51
N THR A 21 -10.63 12.40 10.78
CA THR A 21 -9.58 12.05 11.73
C THR A 21 -8.29 12.21 10.94
N ILE A 22 -7.72 13.41 10.97
CA ILE A 22 -6.39 13.67 10.43
C ILE A 22 -5.42 13.08 11.44
N ASP A 23 -5.02 11.83 11.25
CA ASP A 23 -3.90 11.26 11.99
C ASP A 23 -2.62 11.96 11.53
N SER A 24 -1.84 12.46 12.49
CA SER A 24 -0.54 13.06 12.21
C SER A 24 0.38 11.96 11.69
N GLY A 25 0.78 12.04 10.41
CA GLY A 25 1.63 11.04 9.74
C GLY A 25 3.06 10.85 10.30
N ILE A 26 3.39 11.45 11.45
CA ILE A 26 4.61 11.20 12.20
C ILE A 26 4.19 10.70 13.59
N GLY A 27 4.03 9.39 13.73
CA GLY A 27 3.91 8.77 15.05
C GLY A 27 5.21 8.93 15.82
N LEU A 28 5.15 9.33 17.09
CA LEU A 28 6.33 9.36 17.96
C LEU A 28 6.90 7.95 18.10
N LEU A 29 8.24 7.83 18.02
CA LEU A 29 8.89 6.54 18.25
C LEU A 29 8.80 6.16 19.73
N PRO A 30 8.47 4.89 20.05
CA PRO A 30 8.26 4.45 21.42
C PRO A 30 9.59 4.19 22.14
N PHE A 31 10.44 5.21 22.32
CA PHE A 31 11.76 5.05 22.95
C PHE A 31 11.69 4.52 24.38
N SER A 32 10.58 4.73 25.10
CA SER A 32 10.34 4.21 26.44
C SER A 32 10.23 2.68 26.50
N GLU A 33 9.94 2.04 25.37
CA GLU A 33 9.84 0.59 25.22
C GLU A 33 11.18 -0.09 24.93
N LEU A 34 12.23 0.70 24.63
CA LEU A 34 13.59 0.18 24.52
C LEU A 34 14.15 -0.22 25.90
N GLY A 35 15.11 -1.13 25.92
CA GLY A 35 16.01 -1.32 27.06
C GLY A 35 16.83 -0.06 27.33
N ASP A 36 17.28 0.15 28.57
CA ASP A 36 18.07 1.34 28.93
C ASP A 36 19.34 1.44 28.05
N ARG A 37 20.03 0.31 27.90
CA ARG A 37 21.20 0.20 27.04
C ARG A 37 20.90 0.36 25.56
N GLU A 38 19.72 -0.06 25.10
CA GLU A 38 19.31 0.10 23.71
C GLU A 38 19.04 1.56 23.38
N PHE A 39 18.43 2.31 24.30
CA PHE A 39 18.22 3.74 24.15
C PHE A 39 19.54 4.52 24.13
N GLU A 40 20.48 4.18 25.01
CA GLU A 40 21.85 4.75 24.99
C GLU A 40 22.55 4.49 23.65
N LEU A 41 22.50 3.24 23.18
CA LEU A 41 23.13 2.84 21.92
C LEU A 41 22.49 3.56 20.72
N LEU A 42 21.17 3.73 20.71
CA LEU A 42 20.46 4.50 19.70
C LEU A 42 20.94 5.95 19.68
N CYS A 43 21.01 6.60 20.85
CA CYS A 43 21.44 7.99 20.95
C CYS A 43 22.90 8.16 20.49
N TYR A 44 23.77 7.22 20.85
CA TYR A 44 25.15 7.18 20.40
C TYR A 44 25.25 7.04 18.88
N LEU A 45 24.58 6.05 18.28
CA LEU A 45 24.62 5.82 16.84
C LEU A 45 24.01 6.99 16.07
N LEU A 46 22.96 7.61 16.60
CA LEU A 46 22.36 8.82 16.03
C LEU A 46 23.40 9.95 15.94
N VAL A 47 24.03 10.30 17.07
CA VAL A 47 24.99 11.41 17.10
C VAL A 47 26.27 11.06 16.34
N LYS A 48 26.71 9.80 16.36
CA LYS A 48 27.84 9.33 15.55
C LYS A 48 27.59 9.56 14.06
N ASN A 49 26.43 9.14 13.56
CA ASN A 49 26.06 9.35 12.17
C ASN A 49 25.94 10.85 11.81
N GLU A 50 25.50 11.68 12.76
CA GLU A 50 25.43 13.13 12.55
C GLU A 50 26.82 13.80 12.51
N VAL A 51 27.76 13.34 13.35
CA VAL A 51 29.15 13.80 13.34
C VAL A 51 29.84 13.38 12.04
N GLU A 52 29.64 12.14 11.58
CA GLU A 52 30.17 11.66 10.29
C GLU A 52 29.59 12.41 9.07
N CYS A 53 28.42 13.03 9.23
CA CYS A 53 27.78 13.88 8.21
C CYS A 53 28.07 15.39 8.37
N ASP A 54 29.06 15.78 9.18
CA ASP A 54 29.41 17.18 9.47
C ASP A 54 28.24 18.06 9.98
N LYS A 55 27.26 17.47 10.69
CA LYS A 55 26.10 18.22 11.22
C LYS A 55 26.40 18.96 12.53
N HIS A 56 27.54 18.67 13.16
CA HIS A 56 27.97 19.29 14.42
C HIS A 56 29.26 20.07 14.22
N LYS A 57 29.26 21.38 14.49
CA LYS A 57 30.45 22.23 14.31
C LYS A 57 31.52 22.05 15.39
N ASN A 58 31.10 21.68 16.60
CA ASN A 58 31.95 21.66 17.80
C ASN A 58 32.16 20.23 18.35
N ILE A 59 31.90 19.21 17.54
CA ILE A 59 32.07 17.80 17.91
C ILE A 59 32.71 17.09 16.72
N THR A 60 33.91 16.54 16.93
CA THR A 60 34.65 15.77 15.92
C THR A 60 34.51 14.26 16.09
N SER A 61 34.19 13.79 17.30
CA SER A 61 33.96 12.37 17.56
C SER A 61 33.14 12.16 18.85
N ILE A 62 32.59 10.96 18.99
CA ILE A 62 31.78 10.54 20.13
C ILE A 62 32.23 9.13 20.57
N SER A 63 32.17 8.85 21.88
CA SER A 63 32.41 7.52 22.44
C SER A 63 31.28 7.12 23.38
N LEU A 64 30.78 5.89 23.23
CA LEU A 64 29.80 5.28 24.14
C LEU A 64 30.52 4.67 25.35
N MET A 65 30.06 4.98 26.56
CA MET A 65 30.61 4.42 27.80
C MET A 65 30.09 3.00 28.04
N GLN A 66 30.85 2.17 28.78
CA GLN A 66 30.49 0.79 29.08
C GLN A 66 30.78 0.46 30.57
N GLY A 67 29.73 0.08 31.32
CA GLY A 67 29.85 -0.48 32.66
C GLY A 67 30.09 0.56 33.76
N VAL A 68 30.81 0.18 34.83
CA VAL A 68 31.11 1.04 36.01
C VAL A 68 31.88 2.34 35.69
N SER A 69 32.25 2.59 34.43
CA SER A 69 32.91 3.81 33.97
C SER A 69 31.94 4.95 33.60
N GLU A 70 30.63 4.75 33.72
CA GLU A 70 29.63 5.76 33.29
C GLU A 70 29.79 7.08 34.04
N ARG A 71 30.10 7.10 35.34
CA ARG A 71 30.44 8.33 36.09
C ARG A 71 29.50 9.54 35.80
N GLY A 72 28.21 9.29 35.56
CA GLY A 72 27.23 10.32 35.20
C GLY A 72 27.25 10.78 33.73
N ARG A 73 27.70 9.92 32.81
CA ARG A 73 27.64 10.11 31.36
C ARG A 73 27.47 8.78 30.63
N ASP A 74 26.65 8.78 29.58
CA ASP A 74 26.48 7.60 28.73
C ASP A 74 27.33 7.73 27.46
N CYS A 75 27.53 8.96 26.96
CA CYS A 75 28.48 9.25 25.88
C CYS A 75 29.41 10.42 26.24
N SER A 76 30.65 10.35 25.76
CA SER A 76 31.60 11.47 25.76
C SER A 76 31.71 12.07 24.38
N LEU A 77 31.62 13.40 24.29
CA LEU A 77 31.76 14.19 23.08
C LEU A 77 33.16 14.80 23.05
N TYR A 78 33.81 14.74 21.89
CA TYR A 78 35.16 15.26 21.71
C TYR A 78 35.20 16.30 20.60
N TYR A 79 36.05 17.30 20.79
CA TYR A 79 36.44 18.26 19.77
C TYR A 79 37.96 18.27 19.65
N ASN A 80 38.48 17.92 18.47
CA ASN A 80 39.92 17.83 18.19
C ASN A 80 40.69 16.98 19.23
N GLY A 81 40.07 15.89 19.71
CA GLY A 81 40.66 14.95 20.66
C GLY A 81 40.52 15.34 22.14
N ALA A 82 40.02 16.53 22.47
CA ALA A 82 39.72 16.95 23.84
C ALA A 82 38.23 16.76 24.17
N VAL A 83 37.90 16.43 25.42
CA VAL A 83 36.50 16.31 25.86
C VAL A 83 35.83 17.68 25.81
N SER A 84 34.77 17.81 25.02
CA SER A 84 34.01 19.06 24.83
C SER A 84 32.56 18.97 25.34
N GLY A 85 32.10 17.78 25.71
CA GLY A 85 30.75 17.61 26.23
C GLY A 85 30.41 16.16 26.56
N LEU A 86 29.16 15.93 26.92
CA LEU A 86 28.63 14.60 27.17
C LEU A 86 27.17 14.47 26.74
N ILE A 87 26.71 13.23 26.61
CA ILE A 87 25.29 12.89 26.54
C ILE A 87 24.95 11.99 27.73
N GLN A 88 23.94 12.38 28.50
CA GLN A 88 23.29 11.53 29.49
C GLN A 88 21.88 11.20 28.98
N CYS A 89 21.66 9.92 28.72
CA CYS A 89 20.37 9.34 28.39
C CYS A 89 19.59 9.02 29.68
N LYS A 90 18.28 9.30 29.66
CA LYS A 90 17.34 8.88 30.71
C LYS A 90 16.10 8.28 30.08
N LYS A 91 15.97 6.97 30.24
CA LYS A 91 14.75 6.27 29.87
C LYS A 91 13.71 6.41 30.98
N LEU A 92 12.63 7.14 30.69
CA LEU A 92 11.54 7.40 31.61
C LEU A 92 10.21 7.17 30.87
N GLN A 93 9.30 6.44 31.53
CA GLN A 93 7.91 6.31 31.06
C GLN A 93 7.16 7.64 31.25
N GLY A 94 7.44 8.37 32.33
CA GLY A 94 6.89 9.71 32.60
C GLY A 94 7.76 10.85 32.09
N ARG A 95 7.31 12.09 32.35
CA ARG A 95 8.10 13.30 32.05
C ARG A 95 9.25 13.47 33.03
N MET A 96 10.42 13.88 32.55
CA MET A 96 11.57 14.18 33.41
C MET A 96 11.33 15.46 34.21
N SER A 97 11.35 15.34 35.54
CA SER A 97 11.16 16.45 36.45
C SER A 97 12.44 17.26 36.69
N ARG A 98 12.26 18.50 37.13
CA ARG A 98 13.36 19.43 37.41
C ARG A 98 14.32 18.90 38.49
N PRO A 99 13.85 18.29 39.60
CA PRO A 99 14.73 17.65 40.57
C PRO A 99 15.56 16.51 39.97
N GLN A 100 14.97 15.67 39.11
CA GLN A 100 15.69 14.58 38.46
C GLN A 100 16.83 15.11 37.58
N ALA A 101 16.55 16.15 36.78
CA ALA A 101 17.58 16.77 35.93
C ALA A 101 18.74 17.36 36.74
N LEU A 102 18.44 18.10 37.82
CA LEU A 102 19.46 18.69 38.68
C LEU A 102 20.32 17.61 39.35
N ARG A 103 19.73 16.53 39.85
CA ARG A 103 20.50 15.43 40.48
C ARG A 103 21.46 14.76 39.49
N GLU A 104 21.05 14.55 38.24
CA GLU A 104 21.94 13.98 37.21
C GLU A 104 23.12 14.91 36.88
N ILE A 105 22.86 16.20 36.71
CA ILE A 105 23.92 17.20 36.47
C ILE A 105 24.88 17.26 37.66
N ILE A 106 24.35 17.34 38.90
CA ILE A 106 25.14 17.36 40.13
C ILE A 106 25.99 16.10 40.27
N LYS A 107 25.44 14.92 39.94
CA LYS A 107 26.16 13.64 39.96
C LYS A 107 27.37 13.68 39.03
N PHE A 108 27.22 14.16 37.80
CA PHE A 108 28.36 14.35 36.89
C PHE A 108 29.40 15.33 37.45
N LEU A 109 28.95 16.47 37.99
CA LEU A 109 29.86 17.46 38.55
C LEU A 109 30.64 16.92 39.76
N LEU A 110 30.03 16.12 40.63
CA LEU A 110 30.72 15.43 41.71
C LEU A 110 31.81 14.50 41.18
N PHE A 111 31.54 13.73 40.13
CA PHE A 111 32.59 12.93 39.48
C PHE A 111 33.69 13.80 38.88
N SER A 112 33.36 14.95 38.27
CA SER A 112 34.36 15.87 37.70
C SER A 112 35.28 16.51 38.74
N ILE A 113 34.82 16.61 40.00
CA ILE A 113 35.65 17.07 41.12
C ILE A 113 36.65 15.99 41.54
N ILE A 114 36.27 14.72 41.44
CA ILE A 114 37.15 13.57 41.69
C ILE A 114 38.17 13.41 40.56
N ASP A 115 37.71 13.58 39.32
CA ASP A 115 38.49 13.41 38.10
C ASP A 115 38.28 14.62 37.17
N SER A 116 39.24 15.53 37.18
CA SER A 116 39.18 16.77 36.39
C SER A 116 39.24 16.53 34.88
N GLU A 117 39.70 15.36 34.42
CA GLU A 117 39.73 15.03 32.98
C GLU A 117 38.32 14.87 32.40
N LEU A 118 37.31 14.68 33.25
CA LEU A 118 35.91 14.59 32.82
C LEU A 118 35.33 15.94 32.37
N LEU A 119 35.86 17.05 32.89
CA LEU A 119 35.41 18.42 32.64
C LEU A 119 36.63 19.37 32.55
N PRO A 120 37.45 19.27 31.49
CA PRO A 120 38.69 20.03 31.37
C PRO A 120 38.46 21.53 31.17
N GLU A 121 37.45 21.91 30.36
CA GLU A 121 37.15 23.30 29.99
C GLU A 121 35.67 23.62 30.27
N PRO A 122 35.30 23.95 31.54
CA PRO A 122 33.90 24.11 31.93
C PRO A 122 33.10 25.12 31.10
N ASP A 123 33.73 26.24 30.71
CA ASP A 123 33.05 27.36 30.01
C ASP A 123 32.64 27.01 28.57
N PHE A 124 33.26 25.98 27.99
CA PHE A 124 32.98 25.50 26.62
C PHE A 124 32.34 24.11 26.62
N PHE A 125 31.98 23.58 27.78
CA PHE A 125 31.45 22.23 27.92
C PHE A 125 29.93 22.20 27.71
N GLU A 126 29.46 21.27 26.88
CA GLU A 126 28.04 21.05 26.66
C GLU A 126 27.55 19.75 27.31
N TYR A 127 26.67 19.86 28.31
CA TYR A 127 25.96 18.75 28.93
C TYR A 127 24.63 18.53 28.20
N LYS A 128 24.48 17.40 27.49
CA LYS A 128 23.25 17.06 26.77
C LYS A 128 22.44 16.02 27.52
N LEU A 129 21.18 16.31 27.79
CA LEU A 129 20.25 15.38 28.42
C LEU A 129 19.26 14.83 27.39
N TYR A 130 19.33 13.53 27.09
CA TYR A 130 18.44 12.87 26.14
C TYR A 130 17.40 12.05 26.89
N VAL A 131 16.11 12.33 26.67
CA VAL A 131 15.03 11.66 27.39
C VAL A 131 14.16 10.85 26.45
N SER A 132 13.76 9.64 26.86
CA SER A 132 12.95 8.74 26.02
C SER A 132 11.48 9.16 25.88
N ASN A 133 11.03 10.13 26.66
CA ASN A 133 9.69 10.70 26.58
C ASN A 133 9.80 12.23 26.52
N ASP A 134 9.24 12.97 27.47
CA ASP A 134 9.21 14.43 27.43
C ASP A 134 9.74 15.06 28.72
N LEU A 135 9.98 16.36 28.70
CA LEU A 135 10.40 17.14 29.86
C LEU A 135 9.18 17.75 30.55
N ALA A 136 9.18 17.79 31.88
CA ALA A 136 8.18 18.58 32.60
C ALA A 136 8.37 20.06 32.27
N GLU A 137 7.30 20.86 32.31
CA GLU A 137 7.35 22.30 32.00
C GLU A 137 8.39 23.04 32.85
N THR A 138 8.49 22.68 34.13
CA THR A 138 9.50 23.25 35.05
C THR A 138 10.94 22.88 34.68
N THR A 139 11.14 21.72 34.06
CA THR A 139 12.44 21.26 33.53
C THR A 139 12.75 21.95 32.21
N ASN A 140 11.79 22.09 31.30
CA ASN A 140 11.96 22.87 30.07
C ASN A 140 12.38 24.31 30.37
N SER A 141 11.72 24.95 31.34
CA SER A 141 12.12 26.29 31.80
C SER A 141 13.55 26.32 32.33
N LEU A 142 13.97 25.30 33.11
CA LEU A 142 15.37 25.19 33.59
C LEU A 142 16.34 25.11 32.41
N ILE A 143 16.09 24.26 31.42
CA ILE A 143 17.05 24.02 30.33
C ILE A 143 17.13 25.21 29.38
N HIS A 144 16.00 25.78 28.96
CA HIS A 144 15.99 26.89 28.01
C HIS A 144 16.46 28.23 28.59
N SER A 145 16.34 28.42 29.91
CA SER A 145 16.75 29.64 30.62
C SER A 145 17.80 29.36 31.68
N TYR A 146 18.69 28.40 31.42
CA TYR A 146 19.59 27.78 32.39
C TYR A 146 20.35 28.76 33.28
N SER A 147 21.05 29.73 32.71
CA SER A 147 21.84 30.72 33.45
C SER A 147 21.03 31.50 34.49
N THR A 148 19.77 31.82 34.19
CA THR A 148 18.89 32.54 35.11
C THR A 148 18.20 31.62 36.12
N GLU A 149 17.80 30.43 35.67
CA GLU A 149 17.05 29.48 36.48
C GLU A 149 17.95 28.78 37.50
N ILE A 150 19.20 28.48 37.15
CA ILE A 150 20.16 27.88 38.08
C ILE A 150 20.51 28.82 39.23
N GLU A 151 20.55 30.14 38.99
CA GLU A 151 20.80 31.12 40.05
C GLU A 151 19.68 31.11 41.11
N LYS A 152 18.43 30.86 40.70
CA LYS A 152 17.30 30.70 41.63
C LYS A 152 17.45 29.45 42.50
N GLU A 153 17.91 28.34 41.92
CA GLU A 153 18.18 27.09 42.66
C GLU A 153 19.34 27.23 43.66
N ILE A 154 20.33 28.06 43.32
CA ILE A 154 21.45 28.38 44.19
C ILE A 154 20.97 29.24 45.36
N GLN A 155 20.14 30.26 45.09
CA GLN A 155 19.60 31.15 46.13
C GLN A 155 18.62 30.44 47.08
N SER A 156 17.90 29.42 46.59
CA SER A 156 16.95 28.63 47.38
C SER A 156 17.59 27.50 48.20
N ASP A 157 18.93 27.40 48.22
CA ASP A 157 19.71 26.32 48.87
C ASP A 157 19.38 24.90 48.35
N THR A 158 18.73 24.81 47.18
CA THR A 158 18.28 23.53 46.62
C THR A 158 19.46 22.70 46.10
N ILE A 159 20.52 23.35 45.61
CA ILE A 159 21.75 22.68 45.18
C ILE A 159 22.43 21.95 46.33
N SER A 160 22.50 22.55 47.53
CA SER A 160 23.09 21.92 48.73
C SER A 160 22.33 20.65 49.10
N LYS A 161 20.99 20.74 49.12
CA LYS A 161 20.12 19.60 49.39
C LYS A 161 20.34 18.46 48.40
N TYR A 162 20.28 18.73 47.10
CA TYR A 162 20.48 17.69 46.09
C TYR A 162 21.92 17.15 46.07
N THR A 163 22.91 17.96 46.40
CA THR A 163 24.30 17.49 46.59
C THR A 163 24.37 16.48 47.72
N GLN A 164 23.78 16.79 48.89
CA GLN A 164 23.74 15.87 50.02
C GLN A 164 23.01 14.57 49.65
N ASP A 165 21.86 14.68 48.99
CA ASP A 165 21.07 13.52 48.59
C ASP A 165 21.87 12.60 47.65
N VAL A 166 22.54 13.16 46.64
CA VAL A 166 23.35 12.39 45.68
C VAL A 166 24.58 11.78 46.40
N VAL A 167 25.26 12.52 47.26
CA VAL A 167 26.40 11.98 48.02
C VAL A 167 25.97 10.79 48.90
N SER A 168 24.79 10.86 49.51
CA SER A 168 24.27 9.77 50.35
C SER A 168 23.84 8.51 49.58
N GLU A 169 23.53 8.64 48.28
CA GLU A 169 23.02 7.56 47.45
C GLU A 169 24.14 6.70 46.83
N TYR A 170 25.34 7.26 46.62
CA TYR A 170 26.42 6.61 45.87
C TYR A 170 27.69 6.40 46.71
N GLU A 171 28.14 5.15 46.79
CA GLU A 171 29.33 4.75 47.56
C GLU A 171 30.60 5.53 47.19
N THR A 172 30.78 5.81 45.89
CA THR A 172 31.94 6.55 45.37
C THR A 172 32.05 7.97 45.93
N PHE A 173 30.95 8.55 46.40
CA PHE A 173 30.91 9.92 46.91
C PHE A 173 31.06 10.01 48.43
N LYS A 174 31.23 8.90 49.15
CA LYS A 174 31.47 8.93 50.61
C LYS A 174 32.67 9.78 51.02
N ILE A 175 33.63 10.00 50.12
CA ILE A 175 34.73 10.94 50.33
C ILE A 175 34.27 12.38 50.65
N PHE A 176 33.04 12.74 50.26
CA PHE A 176 32.43 14.05 50.49
C PHE A 176 31.44 14.08 51.67
N GLU A 177 31.16 12.94 52.31
CA GLU A 177 30.12 12.83 53.35
C GLU A 177 30.32 13.81 54.51
N ASN A 178 31.58 14.06 54.88
CA ASN A 178 31.94 14.98 55.97
C ASN A 178 32.21 16.42 55.50
N ASN A 179 32.33 16.65 54.19
CA ASN A 179 32.61 17.97 53.62
C ASN A 179 32.10 18.04 52.17
N LEU A 180 30.84 18.46 52.02
CA LEU A 180 30.21 18.56 50.71
C LEU A 180 30.87 19.67 49.87
N PRO A 181 31.27 19.42 48.62
CA PRO A 181 31.91 20.41 47.76
C PRO A 181 30.89 21.36 47.09
N VAL A 182 29.89 21.83 47.84
CA VAL A 182 28.76 22.64 47.31
C VAL A 182 29.24 23.89 46.58
N THR A 183 30.21 24.61 47.17
CA THR A 183 30.76 25.84 46.55
C THR A 183 31.36 25.56 45.17
N LYS A 184 32.05 24.42 45.02
CA LYS A 184 32.66 24.04 43.75
C LYS A 184 31.62 23.60 42.72
N ILE A 185 30.57 22.89 43.15
CA ILE A 185 29.45 22.52 42.29
C ILE A 185 28.74 23.78 41.77
N ILE A 186 28.48 24.75 42.64
CA ILE A 186 27.87 26.04 42.25
C ILE A 186 28.74 26.76 41.20
N GLU A 187 30.05 26.81 41.40
CA GLU A 187 30.98 27.39 40.42
C GLU A 187 30.87 26.70 39.06
N LEU A 188 30.86 25.36 39.03
CA LEU A 188 30.79 24.59 37.79
C LEU A 188 29.42 24.69 37.10
N LEU A 189 28.32 24.66 37.87
CA LEU A 189 26.96 24.85 37.37
C LEU A 189 26.79 26.18 36.64
N LYS A 190 27.49 27.24 37.08
CA LYS A 190 27.45 28.55 36.41
C LYS A 190 28.22 28.60 35.09
N ARG A 191 29.14 27.65 34.87
CA ARG A 191 30.10 27.67 33.76
C ARG A 191 29.71 26.74 32.62
N ILE A 192 29.09 25.61 32.92
CA ILE A 192 28.66 24.66 31.89
C ILE A 192 27.41 25.13 31.14
N ASN A 193 27.28 24.67 29.90
CA ASN A 193 26.04 24.79 29.13
C ASN A 193 25.23 23.50 29.21
N VAL A 194 23.92 23.59 29.40
CA VAL A 194 23.02 22.43 29.49
C VAL A 194 21.96 22.51 28.41
N THR A 195 21.82 21.44 27.62
CA THR A 195 20.79 21.29 26.58
C THR A 195 20.06 19.96 26.74
N ALA A 196 18.91 19.81 26.08
CA ALA A 196 18.16 18.57 26.13
C ALA A 196 17.51 18.22 24.78
N SER A 197 17.21 16.94 24.59
CA SER A 197 16.41 16.44 23.45
C SER A 197 15.37 15.46 23.96
N ASN A 198 14.10 15.71 23.62
CA ASN A 198 12.99 14.85 24.00
C ASN A 198 12.65 13.83 22.89
N ALA A 199 11.64 12.99 23.13
CA ALA A 199 11.18 11.99 22.17
C ALA A 199 10.76 12.61 20.84
N THR A 200 10.19 13.82 20.83
CA THR A 200 9.83 14.50 19.57
C THR A 200 11.06 14.87 18.77
N ASP A 201 12.06 15.49 19.42
CA ASP A 201 13.32 15.88 18.78
C ASP A 201 14.08 14.65 18.26
N LEU A 202 14.16 13.61 19.09
CA LEU A 202 14.85 12.36 18.76
C LEU A 202 14.11 11.61 17.64
N THR A 203 12.78 11.57 17.66
CA THR A 203 11.96 10.95 16.60
C THR A 203 12.27 11.60 15.25
N LEU A 204 12.23 12.93 15.18
CA LEU A 204 12.51 13.66 13.94
C LEU A 204 13.93 13.39 13.42
N ARG A 205 14.90 13.25 14.32
CA ARG A 205 16.30 12.98 13.95
C ARG A 205 16.51 11.54 13.50
N VAL A 206 15.88 10.56 14.15
CA VAL A 206 15.94 9.15 13.79
C VAL A 206 15.24 8.89 12.45
N HIS A 207 14.09 9.52 12.17
CA HIS A 207 13.41 9.39 10.88
C HIS A 207 14.22 9.92 9.68
N LYS A 208 15.25 10.74 9.90
CA LYS A 208 16.18 11.15 8.83
C LYS A 208 17.25 10.09 8.55
N ASN A 209 17.20 8.95 9.23
CA ASN A 209 18.15 7.85 9.10
C ASN A 209 17.44 6.50 9.12
N ASP A 210 16.99 6.05 7.95
CA ASP A 210 16.23 4.81 7.78
C ASP A 210 16.99 3.57 8.29
N SER A 211 18.31 3.55 8.09
CA SER A 211 19.17 2.46 8.57
C SER A 211 19.17 2.36 10.09
N LEU A 212 19.19 3.51 10.79
CA LEU A 212 19.12 3.55 12.24
C LEU A 212 17.71 3.21 12.74
N LEU A 213 16.67 3.72 12.08
CA LEU A 213 15.28 3.42 12.41
C LEU A 213 15.02 1.91 12.39
N SER A 214 15.40 1.24 11.30
CA SER A 214 15.21 -0.20 11.11
C SER A 214 16.02 -1.09 12.08
N LEU A 215 17.12 -0.56 12.65
CA LEU A 215 17.94 -1.29 13.61
C LEU A 215 17.27 -1.43 14.98
N PHE A 216 16.48 -0.43 15.38
CA PHE A 216 15.87 -0.35 16.72
C PHE A 216 14.37 -0.58 16.72
N PHE A 217 13.69 -0.35 15.58
CA PHE A 217 12.24 -0.46 15.50
C PHE A 217 11.83 -1.32 14.32
N ASN A 218 10.99 -2.33 14.61
CA ASN A 218 10.27 -3.06 13.57
C ASN A 218 9.15 -2.17 13.06
N VAL A 219 9.36 -1.57 11.88
CA VAL A 219 8.32 -0.82 11.17
C VAL A 219 7.28 -1.82 10.66
N LYS A 220 6.28 -2.13 11.49
CA LYS A 220 5.07 -2.80 11.03
C LYS A 220 4.22 -1.76 10.32
N THR A 221 4.16 -1.83 9.00
CA THR A 221 3.22 -1.02 8.21
C THR A 221 1.81 -1.48 8.58
N VAL A 222 1.14 -0.73 9.46
CA VAL A 222 -0.29 -0.90 9.68
C VAL A 222 -0.96 -0.31 8.45
N ILE A 223 -1.31 -1.16 7.51
CA ILE A 223 -2.00 -0.75 6.29
C ILE A 223 -3.45 -0.50 6.68
N ASP A 224 -3.82 0.77 6.75
CA ASP A 224 -5.22 1.19 6.77
C ASP A 224 -5.92 0.74 5.48
N LEU A 225 -7.16 0.27 5.57
CA LEU A 225 -7.90 -0.31 4.44
C LEU A 225 -8.08 0.69 3.30
N ASP A 226 -8.21 1.99 3.61
CA ASP A 226 -8.31 3.05 2.59
C ASP A 226 -6.95 3.32 1.92
N SER A 227 -5.85 3.13 2.66
CA SER A 227 -4.50 3.17 2.11
C SER A 227 -4.20 1.94 1.24
N ALA A 228 -4.71 0.76 1.59
CA ALA A 228 -4.64 -0.43 0.74
C ALA A 228 -5.39 -0.21 -0.58
N ASP A 229 -6.58 0.39 -0.54
CA ASP A 229 -7.36 0.70 -1.74
C ASP A 229 -6.61 1.70 -2.64
N LYS A 230 -5.91 2.67 -2.04
CA LYS A 230 -5.06 3.62 -2.76
C LYS A 230 -3.78 3.00 -3.32
N ILE A 231 -3.15 2.07 -2.60
CA ILE A 231 -1.99 1.30 -3.08
C ILE A 231 -2.39 0.36 -4.22
N ILE A 232 -3.56 -0.29 -4.12
CA ILE A 232 -4.11 -1.16 -5.16
C ILE A 232 -4.44 -0.33 -6.40
N ARG A 233 -5.09 0.84 -6.23
CA ARG A 233 -5.39 1.76 -7.34
C ARG A 233 -4.11 2.31 -7.96
N ASN A 234 -3.16 2.80 -7.19
CA ASN A 234 -1.88 3.27 -7.71
C ASN A 234 -1.08 2.15 -8.40
N ALA A 235 -1.08 0.92 -7.88
CA ALA A 235 -0.44 -0.23 -8.53
C ALA A 235 -1.17 -0.71 -9.80
N LEU A 236 -2.44 -0.35 -9.98
CA LEU A 236 -3.22 -0.63 -11.18
C LEU A 236 -3.18 0.54 -12.19
N ASP A 237 -3.07 1.78 -11.70
CA ASP A 237 -3.05 3.02 -12.47
C ASP A 237 -1.64 3.37 -12.98
N ASP A 238 -0.57 3.09 -12.20
CA ASP A 238 0.84 3.39 -12.53
C ASP A 238 1.57 2.22 -13.25
N TYR A 239 0.93 1.52 -14.19
CA TYR A 239 1.48 0.49 -15.12
C TYR A 239 1.36 -1.01 -14.78
N GLY A 240 0.95 -1.74 -15.84
CA GLY A 240 1.59 -2.98 -16.30
C GLY A 240 1.40 -4.23 -15.46
N LEU A 241 0.38 -5.04 -15.81
CA LEU A 241 0.20 -6.42 -15.34
C LEU A 241 1.53 -7.19 -15.30
N LYS A 242 2.10 -7.41 -14.11
CA LYS A 242 3.29 -8.26 -13.97
C LYS A 242 2.87 -9.72 -14.03
N TYR A 243 3.45 -10.47 -14.94
CA TYR A 243 3.21 -11.91 -15.08
C TYR A 243 3.74 -12.68 -13.87
N LEU A 244 2.99 -13.69 -13.42
CA LEU A 244 3.49 -14.69 -12.47
C LEU A 244 4.68 -15.45 -13.09
N THR A 245 5.67 -15.76 -12.26
CA THR A 245 6.89 -16.47 -12.66
C THR A 245 6.84 -17.95 -12.27
N ASP A 246 7.74 -18.76 -12.83
CA ASP A 246 7.90 -20.18 -12.45
C ASP A 246 8.21 -20.36 -10.96
N GLU A 247 8.86 -19.38 -10.33
CA GLU A 247 9.13 -19.43 -8.90
C GLU A 247 7.85 -19.27 -8.09
N ASP A 248 6.92 -18.40 -8.53
CA ASP A 248 5.62 -18.21 -7.88
C ASP A 248 4.76 -19.48 -8.00
N LEU A 249 4.86 -20.20 -9.12
CA LEU A 249 4.20 -21.51 -9.31
C LEU A 249 4.77 -22.57 -8.35
N LYS A 250 6.09 -22.65 -8.19
CA LYS A 250 6.73 -23.57 -7.23
C LYS A 250 6.33 -23.25 -5.79
N GLN A 251 6.25 -21.97 -5.43
CA GLN A 251 5.80 -21.55 -4.12
C GLN A 251 4.36 -21.95 -3.86
N LEU A 252 3.46 -21.73 -4.83
CA LEU A 252 2.07 -22.17 -4.75
C LEU A 252 1.97 -23.70 -4.60
N GLN A 253 2.71 -24.44 -5.42
CA GLN A 253 2.77 -25.90 -5.33
C GLN A 253 3.24 -26.37 -3.95
N ASN A 254 4.29 -25.76 -3.41
CA ASN A 254 4.82 -26.07 -2.08
C ASN A 254 3.80 -25.76 -0.97
N ARG A 255 3.07 -24.66 -1.09
CA ARG A 255 2.02 -24.28 -0.13
C ARG A 255 0.89 -25.31 -0.12
N ILE A 256 0.38 -25.66 -1.29
CA ILE A 256 -0.71 -26.63 -1.46
C ILE A 256 -0.26 -28.05 -1.02
N SER A 257 0.97 -28.44 -1.35
CA SER A 257 1.49 -29.78 -1.04
C SER A 257 1.70 -30.00 0.46
N ARG A 258 2.02 -28.94 1.22
CA ARG A 258 2.19 -28.98 2.69
C ARG A 258 0.87 -29.03 3.46
N THR A 259 -0.26 -28.67 2.85
CA THR A 259 -1.58 -28.79 3.48
C THR A 259 -1.88 -30.26 3.76
N LYS A 260 -2.23 -30.63 5.00
CA LYS A 260 -2.62 -32.01 5.32
C LYS A 260 -3.84 -32.44 4.52
N GLU A 261 -3.90 -33.71 4.13
CA GLU A 261 -4.98 -34.25 3.28
C GLU A 261 -6.38 -34.04 3.89
N GLU A 262 -6.52 -34.18 5.21
CA GLU A 262 -7.77 -33.91 5.95
C GLU A 262 -8.29 -32.46 5.86
N ASN A 263 -7.45 -31.54 5.37
CA ASN A 263 -7.73 -30.12 5.19
C ASN A 263 -7.77 -29.72 3.70
N ARG A 264 -7.94 -30.69 2.80
CA ARG A 264 -8.13 -30.47 1.35
C ARG A 264 -9.54 -30.88 0.99
N ILE A 265 -10.35 -29.94 0.51
CA ILE A 265 -11.75 -30.16 0.19
C ILE A 265 -11.98 -29.81 -1.27
N ASN A 266 -12.41 -30.79 -2.06
CA ASN A 266 -12.78 -30.62 -3.46
C ASN A 266 -14.32 -30.61 -3.58
N LEU A 267 -14.85 -29.57 -4.22
CA LEU A 267 -16.29 -29.44 -4.52
C LEU A 267 -16.56 -29.40 -6.04
N GLY A 268 -15.63 -29.90 -6.85
CA GLY A 268 -15.71 -29.96 -8.31
C GLY A 268 -15.35 -28.66 -9.02
N PHE A 269 -16.06 -27.57 -8.73
CA PHE A 269 -15.82 -26.25 -9.36
C PHE A 269 -14.93 -25.32 -8.53
N VAL A 270 -14.57 -25.75 -7.31
CA VAL A 270 -13.65 -25.05 -6.41
C VAL A 270 -12.95 -26.07 -5.51
N ASP A 271 -11.67 -25.84 -5.29
CA ASP A 271 -10.83 -26.58 -4.35
C ASP A 271 -10.42 -25.66 -3.19
N PHE A 272 -10.62 -26.12 -1.96
CA PHE A 272 -10.21 -25.42 -0.75
C PHE A 272 -9.04 -26.15 -0.08
N PHE A 273 -7.98 -25.40 0.24
CA PHE A 273 -6.81 -25.89 0.95
C PHE A 273 -6.67 -25.16 2.29
N GLY A 274 -6.46 -25.90 3.37
CA GLY A 274 -6.25 -25.35 4.72
C GLY A 274 -7.49 -25.35 5.61
N TYR A 275 -8.64 -25.77 5.08
CA TYR A 275 -9.91 -25.84 5.81
C TYR A 275 -10.25 -27.29 6.16
N ASN A 276 -10.47 -27.55 7.44
CA ASN A 276 -10.87 -28.86 7.97
C ASN A 276 -12.29 -29.24 7.48
N LYS A 277 -12.54 -30.52 7.16
CA LYS A 277 -13.88 -31.03 6.83
C LYS A 277 -14.98 -30.67 7.84
N GLU A 278 -14.66 -30.61 9.14
CA GLU A 278 -15.58 -30.25 10.22
C GLU A 278 -16.03 -28.79 10.12
N PHE A 279 -15.22 -27.89 9.56
CA PHE A 279 -15.64 -26.52 9.24
C PHE A 279 -16.74 -26.52 8.19
N PHE A 280 -16.60 -27.29 7.12
CA PHE A 280 -17.66 -27.42 6.12
C PHE A 280 -18.88 -28.19 6.62
N LYS A 281 -18.71 -29.14 7.57
CA LYS A 281 -19.85 -29.76 8.25
C LYS A 281 -20.57 -28.79 9.19
N PHE A 282 -19.89 -27.79 9.72
CA PHE A 282 -20.49 -26.72 10.52
C PHE A 282 -21.28 -25.76 9.63
N LEU A 283 -20.75 -25.42 8.45
CA LEU A 283 -21.46 -24.68 7.41
C LEU A 283 -22.57 -25.58 6.82
N LYS A 284 -23.74 -25.64 7.45
CA LYS A 284 -24.93 -26.34 6.92
C LYS A 284 -25.97 -25.35 6.43
N GLY A 285 -26.63 -25.67 5.33
CA GLY A 285 -27.73 -24.85 4.79
C GLY A 285 -27.23 -23.57 4.14
N GLU A 286 -27.82 -22.43 4.52
CA GLU A 286 -27.57 -21.13 3.87
C GLU A 286 -26.11 -20.66 3.92
N PRO A 287 -25.35 -20.73 5.04
CA PRO A 287 -23.97 -20.28 5.06
C PRO A 287 -23.04 -21.00 4.08
N PHE A 288 -23.30 -22.29 3.82
CA PHE A 288 -22.54 -23.03 2.81
C PHE A 288 -22.86 -22.53 1.40
N LYS A 289 -24.14 -22.26 1.14
CA LYS A 289 -24.61 -21.71 -0.14
C LYS A 289 -24.02 -20.32 -0.39
N GLU A 290 -23.96 -19.46 0.62
CA GLU A 290 -23.34 -18.12 0.52
C GLU A 290 -21.87 -18.21 0.08
N VAL A 291 -21.09 -19.16 0.64
CA VAL A 291 -19.70 -19.38 0.22
C VAL A 291 -19.61 -19.80 -1.25
N LEU A 292 -20.48 -20.71 -1.70
CA LEU A 292 -20.49 -21.14 -3.10
C LEU A 292 -20.94 -20.01 -4.05
N GLU A 293 -21.93 -19.22 -3.66
CA GLU A 293 -22.40 -18.06 -4.43
C GLU A 293 -21.30 -16.99 -4.56
N ALA A 294 -20.54 -16.73 -3.49
CA ALA A 294 -19.42 -15.81 -3.52
C ALA A 294 -18.35 -16.25 -4.53
N VAL A 295 -17.96 -17.53 -4.51
CA VAL A 295 -16.98 -18.09 -5.47
C VAL A 295 -17.51 -18.02 -6.90
N ALA A 296 -18.78 -18.38 -7.11
CA ALA A 296 -19.42 -18.29 -8.42
C ALA A 296 -19.50 -16.84 -8.93
N SER A 297 -19.69 -15.86 -8.02
CA SER A 297 -19.82 -14.45 -8.38
C SER A 297 -18.53 -13.86 -8.97
N VAL A 298 -17.37 -14.21 -8.40
CA VAL A 298 -16.05 -13.81 -8.92
C VAL A 298 -15.86 -14.31 -10.34
N THR A 299 -16.19 -15.59 -10.54
CA THR A 299 -16.10 -16.24 -11.85
C THR A 299 -17.02 -15.60 -12.88
N ARG A 300 -18.27 -15.33 -12.51
CA ARG A 300 -19.26 -14.66 -13.37
C ARG A 300 -18.81 -13.25 -13.77
N LEU A 301 -18.18 -12.52 -12.84
CA LEU A 301 -17.68 -11.17 -13.10
C LEU A 301 -16.54 -11.17 -14.13
N LEU A 302 -15.58 -12.09 -13.98
CA LEU A 302 -14.47 -12.24 -14.94
C LEU A 302 -14.95 -12.71 -16.31
N ASP A 303 -15.94 -13.60 -16.37
CA ASP A 303 -16.53 -14.04 -17.63
C ASP A 303 -17.27 -12.89 -18.34
N LYS A 304 -18.00 -12.06 -17.59
CA LYS A 304 -18.64 -10.83 -18.13
C LYS A 304 -17.60 -9.93 -18.81
N TYR A 305 -16.52 -9.59 -18.11
CA TYR A 305 -15.47 -8.74 -18.69
C TYR A 305 -14.70 -9.42 -19.82
N SER A 306 -14.58 -10.75 -19.79
CA SER A 306 -14.03 -11.50 -20.92
C SER A 306 -14.89 -11.36 -22.18
N LEU A 307 -16.22 -11.43 -22.04
CA LEU A 307 -17.16 -11.24 -23.15
C LEU A 307 -17.14 -9.80 -23.67
N GLU A 308 -17.06 -8.81 -22.79
CA GLU A 308 -16.90 -7.40 -23.17
C GLU A 308 -15.59 -7.16 -23.92
N PHE A 309 -14.49 -7.76 -23.45
CA PHE A 309 -13.19 -7.71 -24.13
C PHE A 309 -13.25 -8.35 -25.52
N ILE A 310 -13.85 -9.54 -25.65
CA ILE A 310 -14.07 -10.19 -26.95
C ILE A 310 -14.87 -9.27 -27.87
N ASN A 311 -15.97 -8.70 -27.39
CA ASN A 311 -16.80 -7.80 -28.19
C ASN A 311 -16.02 -6.54 -28.64
N SER A 312 -15.20 -5.98 -27.76
CA SER A 312 -14.31 -4.86 -28.08
C SER A 312 -13.33 -5.22 -29.20
N LYS A 313 -12.64 -6.37 -29.10
CA LYS A 313 -11.70 -6.83 -30.13
C LYS A 313 -12.38 -7.22 -31.44
N ILE A 314 -13.59 -7.77 -31.40
CA ILE A 314 -14.41 -7.98 -32.60
C ILE A 314 -14.66 -6.64 -33.28
N ASN A 315 -15.06 -5.61 -32.54
CA ASN A 315 -15.37 -4.29 -33.11
C ASN A 315 -14.15 -3.64 -33.76
N GLU A 316 -13.01 -3.65 -33.08
CA GLU A 316 -11.72 -3.16 -33.56
C GLU A 316 -11.31 -3.85 -34.86
N LEU A 317 -11.21 -5.18 -34.83
CA LEU A 317 -10.74 -5.96 -35.98
C LEU A 317 -11.74 -5.97 -37.15
N THR A 318 -13.05 -5.89 -36.87
CA THR A 318 -14.08 -5.73 -37.91
C THR A 318 -13.93 -4.39 -38.60
N PHE A 319 -13.71 -3.30 -37.85
CA PHE A 319 -13.52 -1.99 -38.44
C PHE A 319 -12.29 -1.96 -39.36
N GLU A 320 -11.16 -2.45 -38.87
CA GLU A 320 -9.91 -2.47 -39.64
C GLU A 320 -9.96 -3.39 -40.87
N ASN A 321 -10.45 -4.62 -40.71
CA ASN A 321 -10.29 -5.65 -41.73
C ASN A 321 -11.52 -5.84 -42.61
N VAL A 322 -12.71 -5.46 -42.15
CA VAL A 322 -13.94 -5.53 -42.95
C VAL A 322 -14.36 -4.15 -43.43
N THR A 323 -14.50 -3.18 -42.52
CA THR A 323 -15.00 -1.84 -42.90
C THR A 323 -14.01 -1.09 -43.78
N ILE A 324 -12.74 -0.98 -43.39
CA ILE A 324 -11.74 -0.25 -44.19
C ILE A 324 -11.34 -1.06 -45.42
N LYS A 325 -10.91 -2.32 -45.23
CA LYS A 325 -10.26 -3.10 -46.29
C LYS A 325 -11.22 -3.76 -47.28
N LEU A 326 -12.47 -4.05 -46.92
CA LEU A 326 -13.43 -4.66 -47.84
C LEU A 326 -14.51 -3.67 -48.27
N LEU A 327 -15.23 -3.08 -47.32
CA LEU A 327 -16.33 -2.16 -47.61
C LEU A 327 -15.82 -0.84 -48.20
N GLY A 328 -14.79 -0.22 -47.60
CA GLY A 328 -14.21 1.04 -48.04
C GLY A 328 -13.60 1.00 -49.45
N LEU A 329 -13.17 -0.19 -49.88
CA LEU A 329 -12.70 -0.45 -51.24
C LEU A 329 -13.81 -0.88 -52.22
N GLY A 330 -15.06 -0.94 -51.76
CA GLY A 330 -16.22 -1.34 -52.57
C GLY A 330 -16.24 -2.82 -52.94
N MET A 331 -15.49 -3.68 -52.23
CA MET A 331 -15.43 -5.12 -52.49
C MET A 331 -16.67 -5.87 -52.01
N ILE A 332 -17.38 -5.33 -51.02
CA ILE A 332 -18.58 -5.90 -50.42
C ILE A 332 -19.63 -4.81 -50.19
N HIS A 333 -20.89 -5.23 -50.08
CA HIS A 333 -22.01 -4.34 -49.80
C HIS A 333 -22.20 -4.09 -48.29
N PRO A 334 -22.66 -2.90 -47.85
CA PRO A 334 -22.97 -2.62 -46.45
C PRO A 334 -23.90 -3.65 -45.79
N PHE A 335 -24.86 -4.18 -46.55
CA PHE A 335 -25.76 -5.24 -46.09
C PHE A 335 -25.02 -6.48 -45.57
N SER A 336 -24.02 -6.94 -46.32
CA SER A 336 -23.27 -8.16 -46.02
C SER A 336 -22.40 -8.03 -44.76
N VAL A 337 -22.07 -6.80 -44.34
CA VAL A 337 -21.34 -6.54 -43.09
C VAL A 337 -22.18 -6.93 -41.85
N GLY A 338 -23.51 -6.94 -41.97
CA GLY A 338 -24.42 -7.25 -40.86
C GLY A 338 -24.21 -8.64 -40.23
N VAL A 339 -23.66 -9.60 -40.97
CA VAL A 339 -23.39 -10.97 -40.48
C VAL A 339 -22.14 -11.06 -39.61
N VAL A 340 -21.20 -10.12 -39.77
CA VAL A 340 -19.82 -10.25 -39.29
C VAL A 340 -19.74 -10.29 -37.76
N ARG A 341 -20.29 -9.28 -37.08
CA ARG A 341 -20.23 -9.20 -35.62
C ARG A 341 -21.05 -10.30 -34.93
N PRO A 342 -22.31 -10.57 -35.32
CA PRO A 342 -23.08 -11.66 -34.72
C PRO A 342 -22.38 -13.02 -34.87
N TYR A 343 -21.83 -13.31 -36.06
CA TYR A 343 -21.10 -14.54 -36.31
C TYR A 343 -19.87 -14.67 -35.40
N LEU A 344 -18.99 -13.66 -35.39
CA LEU A 344 -17.77 -13.69 -34.59
C LEU A 344 -18.08 -13.78 -33.08
N PHE A 345 -19.05 -13.00 -32.61
CA PHE A 345 -19.43 -12.99 -31.19
C PHE A 345 -19.98 -14.35 -30.77
N GLN A 346 -20.83 -14.96 -31.59
CA GLN A 346 -21.39 -16.27 -31.30
C GLN A 346 -20.33 -17.37 -31.31
N ARG A 347 -19.39 -17.35 -32.26
CA ARG A 347 -18.27 -18.30 -32.30
C ARG A 347 -17.35 -18.18 -31.08
N LEU A 348 -17.01 -16.95 -30.67
CA LEU A 348 -16.01 -16.68 -29.64
C LEU A 348 -16.58 -16.73 -28.22
N SER A 349 -17.82 -16.29 -28.01
CA SER A 349 -18.49 -16.36 -26.70
C SER A 349 -18.68 -17.81 -26.22
N MET A 350 -18.92 -18.74 -27.15
CA MET A 350 -19.03 -20.15 -26.81
C MET A 350 -17.76 -20.71 -26.20
N LYS A 351 -16.57 -20.25 -26.59
CA LYS A 351 -15.33 -20.69 -25.93
C LYS A 351 -15.22 -20.24 -24.48
N VAL A 352 -15.82 -19.11 -24.13
CA VAL A 352 -15.88 -18.63 -22.74
C VAL A 352 -16.87 -19.46 -21.91
N LEU A 353 -17.97 -19.90 -22.52
CA LEU A 353 -19.09 -20.57 -21.84
C LEU A 353 -19.01 -22.12 -21.82
N SER A 354 -18.47 -22.75 -22.86
CA SER A 354 -18.68 -24.19 -23.15
C SER A 354 -17.82 -25.17 -22.34
N ARG A 355 -16.91 -24.70 -21.47
CA ARG A 355 -16.05 -25.60 -20.66
C ARG A 355 -16.47 -25.70 -19.18
N LYS A 356 -17.47 -24.93 -18.75
CA LYS A 356 -18.03 -25.02 -17.38
C LYS A 356 -19.33 -25.82 -17.29
N MET A 357 -19.88 -26.23 -18.44
CA MET A 357 -21.03 -27.12 -18.54
C MET A 357 -20.70 -28.31 -19.45
N PRO A 358 -21.21 -29.51 -19.15
CA PRO A 358 -21.21 -30.64 -20.08
C PRO A 358 -21.67 -30.21 -21.48
N ARG A 359 -21.02 -30.73 -22.53
CA ARG A 359 -21.32 -30.35 -23.93
C ARG A 359 -22.79 -30.57 -24.28
N GLU A 360 -23.44 -31.59 -23.71
CA GLU A 360 -24.86 -31.84 -23.94
C GLU A 360 -25.74 -30.70 -23.40
N LEU A 361 -25.42 -30.14 -22.23
CA LEU A 361 -26.17 -29.04 -21.63
C LEU A 361 -25.95 -27.71 -22.37
N VAL A 362 -24.75 -27.48 -22.87
CA VAL A 362 -24.44 -26.30 -23.68
C VAL A 362 -25.30 -26.24 -24.94
N ILE A 363 -25.52 -27.39 -25.60
CA ILE A 363 -26.34 -27.51 -26.80
C ILE A 363 -27.84 -27.30 -26.48
N VAL A 364 -28.30 -27.76 -25.31
CA VAL A 364 -29.69 -27.57 -24.87
C VAL A 364 -29.99 -26.10 -24.55
N PHE A 365 -29.04 -25.38 -23.93
CA PHE A 365 -29.22 -23.96 -23.60
C PHE A 365 -28.90 -23.01 -24.77
N ASN A 366 -28.17 -23.49 -25.78
CA ASN A 366 -27.83 -22.74 -26.97
C ASN A 366 -27.75 -23.68 -28.18
N GLU A 367 -28.89 -23.93 -28.84
CA GLU A 367 -28.99 -24.84 -29.99
C GLU A 367 -28.00 -24.47 -31.11
N GLN A 368 -27.72 -23.17 -31.26
CA GLN A 368 -26.79 -22.63 -32.25
C GLN A 368 -25.32 -22.95 -31.95
N ALA A 369 -24.98 -23.42 -30.75
CA ALA A 369 -23.64 -23.87 -30.38
C ALA A 369 -23.19 -25.14 -31.13
N SER A 370 -24.14 -25.92 -31.67
CA SER A 370 -23.88 -27.14 -32.42
C SER A 370 -23.68 -26.91 -33.93
N LEU A 371 -23.98 -25.71 -34.43
CA LEU A 371 -23.96 -25.40 -35.85
C LEU A 371 -22.54 -25.30 -36.38
N SER A 372 -22.33 -25.82 -37.59
CA SER A 372 -21.14 -25.55 -38.38
C SER A 372 -21.03 -24.06 -38.72
N LYS A 373 -19.83 -23.61 -39.14
CA LYS A 373 -19.61 -22.21 -39.56
C LYS A 373 -20.62 -21.75 -40.60
N ARG A 374 -20.96 -22.63 -41.54
CA ARG A 374 -21.89 -22.35 -42.64
C ARG A 374 -23.33 -22.25 -42.14
N GLU A 375 -23.78 -23.22 -41.34
CA GLU A 375 -25.14 -23.20 -40.79
C GLU A 375 -25.38 -21.99 -39.88
N LEU A 376 -24.37 -21.57 -39.12
CA LEU A 376 -24.43 -20.37 -38.29
C LEU A 376 -24.58 -19.10 -39.14
N ILE A 377 -23.79 -18.97 -40.21
CA ILE A 377 -23.89 -17.85 -41.15
C ILE A 377 -25.25 -17.82 -41.82
N ASP A 378 -25.74 -18.96 -42.28
CA ASP A 378 -27.04 -19.08 -42.93
C ASP A 378 -28.17 -18.68 -41.97
N SER A 379 -28.09 -19.12 -40.71
CA SER A 379 -29.05 -18.74 -39.65
C SER A 379 -29.07 -17.24 -39.39
N ILE A 380 -27.90 -16.59 -39.27
CA ILE A 380 -27.81 -15.14 -39.07
C ILE A 380 -28.28 -14.39 -40.32
N ALA A 381 -27.91 -14.87 -41.51
CA ALA A 381 -28.31 -14.28 -42.78
C ALA A 381 -29.83 -14.31 -42.96
N MET A 382 -30.51 -15.41 -42.60
CA MET A 382 -31.97 -15.50 -42.61
C MET A 382 -32.62 -14.40 -41.76
N GLN A 383 -32.11 -14.14 -40.56
CA GLN A 383 -32.62 -13.05 -39.71
C GLN A 383 -32.42 -11.67 -40.35
N LEU A 384 -31.28 -11.44 -41.01
CA LEU A 384 -31.00 -10.19 -41.74
C LEU A 384 -31.92 -10.02 -42.95
N PHE A 385 -32.22 -11.11 -43.65
CA PHE A 385 -33.13 -11.09 -44.79
C PHE A 385 -34.56 -10.78 -44.34
N ASP A 386 -35.07 -11.46 -43.32
CA ASP A 386 -36.42 -11.25 -42.80
C ASP A 386 -36.61 -9.81 -42.31
N ALA A 387 -35.62 -9.27 -41.59
CA ALA A 387 -35.64 -7.88 -41.13
C ALA A 387 -35.64 -6.91 -42.31
N SER A 388 -34.81 -7.16 -43.33
CA SER A 388 -34.71 -6.28 -44.50
C SER A 388 -35.94 -6.34 -45.39
N GLU A 389 -36.55 -7.51 -45.56
CA GLU A 389 -37.77 -7.68 -46.36
C GLU A 389 -38.93 -6.86 -45.77
N ARG A 390 -39.10 -6.91 -44.45
CA ARG A 390 -40.11 -6.11 -43.74
C ARG A 390 -39.90 -4.61 -43.95
N ILE A 391 -38.67 -4.15 -43.76
CA ILE A 391 -38.31 -2.73 -43.92
C ILE A 391 -38.50 -2.26 -45.37
N MET A 392 -38.12 -3.08 -46.36
CA MET A 392 -38.35 -2.80 -47.79
C MET A 392 -39.84 -2.72 -48.13
N LYS A 393 -40.70 -3.47 -47.43
CA LYS A 393 -42.17 -3.38 -47.53
C LYS A 393 -42.79 -2.22 -46.74
N GLY A 394 -41.97 -1.41 -46.06
CA GLY A 394 -42.42 -0.29 -45.23
C GLY A 394 -42.94 -0.70 -43.84
N ASP A 395 -42.71 -1.94 -43.41
CA ASP A 395 -43.02 -2.40 -42.06
C ASP A 395 -41.87 -2.11 -41.09
N PHE A 396 -42.08 -1.11 -40.24
CA PHE A 396 -41.13 -0.67 -39.21
C PHE A 396 -41.53 -1.12 -37.79
N SER A 397 -42.57 -1.95 -37.65
CA SER A 397 -43.15 -2.31 -36.34
C SER A 397 -42.18 -3.03 -35.40
N HIS A 398 -41.14 -3.67 -35.95
CA HIS A 398 -40.11 -4.39 -35.19
C HIS A 398 -38.92 -3.51 -34.76
N LEU A 399 -38.88 -2.23 -35.17
CA LEU A 399 -37.82 -1.32 -34.73
C LEU A 399 -38.09 -0.85 -33.30
N VAL A 400 -37.22 -1.24 -32.36
CA VAL A 400 -37.30 -0.84 -30.95
C VAL A 400 -36.57 0.48 -30.74
N GLY A 401 -37.16 1.42 -30.01
CA GLY A 401 -36.52 2.70 -29.64
C GLY A 401 -37.54 3.80 -29.46
N ASN A 402 -37.09 4.97 -29.03
CA ASN A 402 -37.94 6.17 -29.05
C ASN A 402 -38.16 6.64 -30.52
N PRO A 403 -39.07 7.60 -30.78
CA PRO A 403 -39.35 8.06 -32.14
C PRO A 403 -38.10 8.55 -32.91
N GLU A 404 -37.15 9.18 -32.23
CA GLU A 404 -35.90 9.67 -32.82
C GLU A 404 -34.96 8.52 -33.22
N ASP A 405 -34.85 7.49 -32.38
CA ASP A 405 -34.09 6.27 -32.66
C ASP A 405 -34.65 5.52 -33.87
N ILE A 406 -35.98 5.46 -33.98
CA ILE A 406 -36.66 4.80 -35.10
C ILE A 406 -36.36 5.55 -36.40
N GLU A 407 -36.45 6.89 -36.41
CA GLU A 407 -36.11 7.70 -37.59
C GLU A 407 -34.64 7.57 -37.98
N PHE A 408 -33.74 7.52 -37.00
CA PHE A 408 -32.32 7.26 -37.27
C PHE A 408 -32.08 5.88 -37.88
N LYS A 409 -32.71 4.82 -37.34
CA LYS A 409 -32.64 3.46 -37.88
C LYS A 409 -33.17 3.36 -39.30
N LYS A 410 -34.26 4.06 -39.63
CA LYS A 410 -34.78 4.14 -41.00
C LYS A 410 -33.74 4.70 -41.97
N LYS A 411 -33.03 5.76 -41.60
CA LYS A 411 -31.94 6.34 -42.41
C LYS A 411 -30.80 5.34 -42.62
N ILE A 412 -30.44 4.57 -41.59
CA ILE A 412 -29.44 3.51 -41.69
C ILE A 412 -29.90 2.43 -42.67
N TYR A 413 -31.12 1.91 -42.54
CA TYR A 413 -31.63 0.88 -43.44
C TYR A 413 -31.72 1.36 -44.89
N ALA A 414 -32.14 2.61 -45.13
CA ALA A 414 -32.14 3.19 -46.46
C ALA A 414 -30.73 3.23 -47.09
N HIS A 415 -29.70 3.44 -46.27
CA HIS A 415 -28.31 3.35 -46.73
C HIS A 415 -27.86 1.90 -46.97
N ILE A 416 -28.19 0.99 -46.05
CA ILE A 416 -27.86 -0.44 -46.14
C ILE A 416 -28.50 -1.11 -47.35
N HIS A 417 -29.69 -0.68 -47.75
CA HIS A 417 -30.45 -1.24 -48.88
C HIS A 417 -30.21 -0.51 -50.21
N ARG A 418 -29.30 0.47 -50.24
CA ARG A 418 -29.02 1.25 -51.45
C ARG A 418 -28.60 0.32 -52.59
N GLY A 419 -29.30 0.38 -53.72
CA GLY A 419 -29.01 -0.46 -54.89
C GLY A 419 -29.73 -1.79 -54.91
N PHE A 420 -30.56 -2.10 -53.90
CA PHE A 420 -31.48 -3.23 -53.91
C PHE A 420 -32.88 -2.78 -54.31
N ASN A 421 -33.50 -3.48 -55.25
CA ASN A 421 -34.90 -3.31 -55.62
C ASN A 421 -35.80 -4.36 -54.94
N SER A 422 -35.20 -5.47 -54.51
CA SER A 422 -35.87 -6.58 -53.85
C SER A 422 -34.99 -7.25 -52.81
N ILE A 423 -35.60 -8.07 -51.95
CA ILE A 423 -34.86 -8.91 -51.02
C ILE A 423 -34.00 -9.97 -51.74
N GLU A 424 -34.36 -10.33 -52.97
CA GLU A 424 -33.61 -11.26 -53.82
C GLU A 424 -32.27 -10.66 -54.26
N ASP A 425 -32.21 -9.35 -54.50
CA ASP A 425 -30.96 -8.64 -54.78
C ASP A 425 -30.02 -8.70 -53.56
N ALA A 426 -30.56 -8.58 -52.35
CA ALA A 426 -29.80 -8.70 -51.12
C ALA A 426 -29.25 -10.12 -50.92
N LYS A 427 -30.05 -11.16 -51.19
CA LYS A 427 -29.61 -12.58 -51.10
C LYS A 427 -28.52 -12.92 -52.10
N LEU A 428 -28.64 -12.47 -53.35
CA LEU A 428 -27.62 -12.66 -54.39
C LEU A 428 -26.32 -11.93 -54.03
N THR A 429 -26.43 -10.68 -53.60
CA THR A 429 -25.29 -9.87 -53.17
C THR A 429 -24.57 -10.51 -51.98
N PHE A 430 -25.32 -10.93 -50.96
CA PHE A 430 -24.77 -11.60 -49.78
C PHE A 430 -24.03 -12.89 -50.14
N SER A 431 -24.61 -13.71 -51.03
CA SER A 431 -24.00 -14.99 -51.46
C SER A 431 -22.65 -14.81 -52.15
N ARG A 432 -22.44 -13.68 -52.84
CA ARG A 432 -21.15 -13.31 -53.41
C ARG A 432 -20.21 -12.75 -52.35
N ASP A 433 -20.68 -11.78 -51.58
CA ASP A 433 -19.85 -11.05 -50.62
C ASP A 433 -19.34 -11.97 -49.50
N ILE A 434 -20.13 -12.96 -49.07
CA ILE A 434 -19.73 -13.87 -47.99
C ILE A 434 -18.49 -14.70 -48.35
N GLN A 435 -18.29 -15.03 -49.64
CA GLN A 435 -17.10 -15.73 -50.12
C GLN A 435 -15.83 -14.88 -49.91
N VAL A 436 -15.96 -13.56 -50.00
CA VAL A 436 -14.87 -12.60 -49.77
C VAL A 436 -14.68 -12.32 -48.27
N ILE A 437 -15.77 -12.28 -47.50
CA ILE A 437 -15.75 -11.99 -46.07
C ILE A 437 -15.16 -13.15 -45.26
N MET A 438 -15.45 -14.40 -45.63
CA MET A 438 -15.11 -15.59 -44.85
C MET A 438 -13.63 -15.74 -44.47
N PRO A 439 -12.65 -15.59 -45.38
CA PRO A 439 -11.24 -15.65 -45.02
C PRO A 439 -10.84 -14.60 -43.98
N THR A 440 -11.47 -13.42 -44.04
CA THR A 440 -11.24 -12.34 -43.07
C THR A 440 -11.82 -12.71 -41.70
N LEU A 441 -13.02 -13.31 -41.65
CA LEU A 441 -13.61 -13.80 -40.41
C LEU A 441 -12.75 -14.87 -39.74
N ASP A 442 -12.21 -15.80 -40.53
CA ASP A 442 -11.32 -16.85 -40.02
C ASP A 442 -10.03 -16.25 -39.42
N SER A 443 -9.46 -15.23 -40.07
CA SER A 443 -8.29 -14.51 -39.55
C SER A 443 -8.58 -13.76 -38.25
N ILE A 444 -9.73 -13.08 -38.17
CA ILE A 444 -10.16 -12.37 -36.96
C ILE A 444 -10.42 -13.37 -35.83
N GLU A 445 -11.15 -14.45 -36.11
CA GLU A 445 -11.42 -15.54 -35.16
C GLU A 445 -10.10 -16.13 -34.63
N GLY A 446 -9.12 -16.40 -35.51
CA GLY A 446 -7.80 -16.90 -35.13
C GLY A 446 -7.03 -15.93 -34.22
N THR A 447 -7.05 -14.64 -34.55
CA THR A 447 -6.38 -13.60 -33.75
C THR A 447 -6.97 -13.49 -32.35
N ILE A 448 -8.30 -13.40 -32.24
CA ILE A 448 -8.96 -13.29 -30.94
C ILE A 448 -8.80 -14.59 -30.14
N ASN A 449 -8.85 -15.75 -30.80
CA ASN A 449 -8.58 -17.03 -30.15
C ASN A 449 -7.18 -17.10 -29.52
N GLY A 450 -6.16 -16.49 -30.16
CA GLY A 450 -4.81 -16.42 -29.59
C GLY A 450 -4.73 -15.61 -28.30
N LEU A 451 -5.69 -14.72 -28.05
CA LEU A 451 -5.78 -13.92 -26.82
C LEU A 451 -6.57 -14.62 -25.71
N LEU A 452 -7.28 -15.71 -26.01
CA LEU A 452 -8.11 -16.43 -25.06
C LEU A 452 -7.41 -17.69 -24.59
N GLN A 453 -7.03 -17.74 -23.31
CA GLN A 453 -6.62 -18.99 -22.68
C GLN A 453 -7.83 -19.89 -22.44
N GLU A 454 -7.67 -21.17 -22.77
CA GLU A 454 -8.74 -22.16 -22.69
C GLU A 454 -9.02 -22.63 -21.25
N GLU A 455 -7.98 -22.68 -20.43
CA GLU A 455 -8.06 -23.04 -19.02
C GLU A 455 -7.69 -21.82 -18.18
N ARG A 456 -8.54 -21.50 -17.21
CA ARG A 456 -8.42 -20.29 -16.40
C ARG A 456 -8.47 -20.69 -14.94
N THR A 457 -7.47 -20.28 -14.18
CA THR A 457 -7.38 -20.55 -12.74
C THR A 457 -7.16 -19.23 -12.01
N VAL A 458 -7.99 -18.99 -11.01
CA VAL A 458 -7.83 -17.86 -10.09
C VAL A 458 -7.43 -18.42 -8.73
N VAL A 459 -6.33 -17.92 -8.18
CA VAL A 459 -5.83 -18.32 -6.86
C VAL A 459 -6.00 -17.15 -5.91
N ILE A 460 -6.83 -17.33 -4.90
CA ILE A 460 -7.03 -16.35 -3.82
C ILE A 460 -6.18 -16.81 -2.62
N LYS A 461 -5.17 -16.03 -2.26
CA LYS A 461 -4.30 -16.30 -1.11
C LYS A 461 -4.82 -15.56 0.13
N ASP A 462 -4.64 -16.14 1.31
CA ASP A 462 -4.83 -15.42 2.58
C ASP A 462 -3.71 -14.39 2.81
N ALA A 463 -3.85 -13.57 3.84
CA ALA A 463 -2.90 -12.51 4.17
C ALA A 463 -1.55 -13.00 4.72
N SER A 464 -1.30 -14.32 4.81
CA SER A 464 -0.05 -14.86 5.37
C SER A 464 1.21 -14.49 4.57
N PHE A 465 1.06 -14.00 3.33
CA PHE A 465 2.17 -13.43 2.58
C PHE A 465 2.77 -12.18 3.26
N LEU A 466 1.99 -11.45 4.06
CA LEU A 466 2.45 -10.28 4.81
C LEU A 466 3.43 -10.67 5.92
N ASP A 467 3.37 -11.90 6.41
CA ASP A 467 4.24 -12.41 7.47
C ASP A 467 5.58 -12.96 6.92
N SER A 468 5.75 -12.98 5.59
CA SER A 468 7.00 -13.39 4.94
C SER A 468 7.77 -12.17 4.45
N ASP A 469 8.87 -11.85 5.14
CA ASP A 469 9.81 -10.80 4.72
C ASP A 469 10.28 -10.96 3.27
N ASP A 470 10.41 -12.20 2.79
CA ASP A 470 10.80 -12.50 1.41
C ASP A 470 9.67 -12.23 0.41
N GLU A 471 8.41 -12.57 0.73
CA GLU A 471 7.28 -12.23 -0.14
C GLU A 471 7.00 -10.72 -0.12
N MET A 472 7.13 -10.07 1.03
CA MET A 472 7.03 -8.61 1.15
C MET A 472 8.14 -7.89 0.39
N LYS A 473 9.39 -8.37 0.45
CA LYS A 473 10.49 -7.85 -0.38
C LYS A 473 10.27 -8.09 -1.87
N LYS A 474 9.63 -9.19 -2.28
CA LYS A 474 9.26 -9.43 -3.68
C LYS A 474 8.15 -8.49 -4.16
N ILE A 475 7.16 -8.20 -3.31
CA ILE A 475 6.11 -7.22 -3.59
C ILE A 475 6.74 -5.82 -3.67
N ALA A 476 7.56 -5.42 -2.69
CA ALA A 476 8.26 -4.13 -2.70
C ALA A 476 9.23 -4.00 -3.89
N LYS A 477 9.99 -5.04 -4.24
CA LYS A 477 10.84 -5.04 -5.44
C LYS A 477 10.03 -4.94 -6.73
N THR A 478 8.82 -5.49 -6.73
CA THR A 478 7.89 -5.35 -7.85
C THR A 478 7.39 -3.92 -7.97
N LEU A 479 7.12 -3.25 -6.85
CA LEU A 479 6.72 -1.84 -6.81
C LEU A 479 7.89 -0.90 -7.19
N ASN A 480 9.11 -1.15 -6.67
CA ASN A 480 10.29 -0.32 -6.95
C ASN A 480 10.80 -0.43 -8.40
N MET A 481 10.52 -1.54 -9.10
CA MET A 481 10.84 -1.68 -10.53
C MET A 481 9.91 -0.86 -11.44
N ILE A 482 8.85 -0.28 -10.87
CA ILE A 482 7.83 0.50 -11.59
C ILE A 482 8.11 2.01 -11.43
N GLU A 483 8.77 2.44 -10.35
CA GLU A 483 9.20 3.85 -10.15
C GLU A 483 10.40 4.28 -11.02
N SER A 484 11.17 3.35 -11.60
CA SER A 484 12.41 3.68 -12.30
C SER A 484 12.28 4.12 -13.77
N ASN A 485 11.06 4.35 -14.28
CA ASN A 485 10.82 4.69 -15.70
C ASN A 485 10.26 6.11 -15.96
N GLU A 486 10.37 7.03 -15.00
CA GLU A 486 10.01 8.46 -15.24
C GLU A 486 11.17 9.38 -15.67
N GLU A 487 12.35 8.85 -15.99
CA GLU A 487 13.39 9.63 -16.68
C GLU A 487 14.02 8.87 -17.85
N ALA A 488 13.39 8.97 -19.03
CA ALA A 488 14.03 8.86 -20.35
C ALA A 488 13.25 9.63 -21.42
#